data_AF-A0A4Q3XZP6-F1
#
_entry.id   AF-A0A4Q3XZP6-F1
#
_cell.length_a   1.000
_cell.length_b   1.000
_cell.length_c   1.000
_cell.angle_alpha   90.00
_cell.angle_beta   90.00
_cell.angle_gamma   90.00
#
_symmetry.space_group_name_H-M   'P 1'
#
loop_
_entity.id
_entity.type
_entity.pdbx_description
1 polymer ?
#
loop_
_entity_poly.entity_id
_entity_poly.type
_entity_poly.pdbx_seq_one_letter_code
_entity_poly.pdbx_strand_id
1 'polypeptide(L)' 'QGTGLGLSISRGIVEKHGGRIACASAKGSTTFSFEVPIAKS' A
#
# COMPACT_ATOMS: atom_id res chain seq x y z
N GLN A 1 3.16 21.08 -5.81
CA GLN A 1 2.82 19.94 -6.67
C GLN A 1 3.14 18.65 -5.94
N GLY A 2 2.24 17.68 -5.89
CA GLY A 2 2.56 16.34 -5.39
C GLY A 2 3.24 15.54 -6.51
N THR A 3 4.38 14.90 -6.22
CA THR A 3 5.16 14.13 -7.19
C THR A 3 4.57 12.74 -7.51
N GLY A 4 3.48 12.36 -6.85
CA GLY A 4 2.88 11.02 -7.00
C GLY A 4 3.69 9.87 -6.39
N LEU A 5 4.78 10.17 -5.66
CA LEU A 5 5.71 9.16 -5.15
C LEU A 5 5.22 8.40 -3.91
N GLY A 6 4.19 8.90 -3.22
CA GLY A 6 3.75 8.33 -1.95
C GLY A 6 3.36 6.85 -2.08
N LEU A 7 2.53 6.51 -3.07
CA LEU A 7 2.04 5.14 -3.24
C LEU A 7 3.15 4.17 -3.67
N SER A 8 4.08 4.61 -4.50
CA SER A 8 5.23 3.78 -4.91
C SER A 8 6.20 3.52 -3.76
N ILE A 9 6.44 4.52 -2.90
CA ILE A 9 7.23 4.33 -1.67
C ILE A 9 6.51 3.35 -0.72
N SER A 10 5.22 3.57 -0.44
CA SER A 10 4.44 2.69 0.44
C SER A 10 4.41 1.25 -0.08
N ARG A 11 4.23 1.06 -1.39
CA ARG A 11 4.27 -0.26 -2.02
C ARG A 11 5.63 -0.95 -1.80
N GLY A 12 6.74 -0.25 -2.04
CA GLY A 12 8.07 -0.81 -1.82
C GLY A 12 8.34 -1.18 -0.35
N ILE A 13 7.79 -0.42 0.60
CA ILE A 13 7.88 -0.77 2.03
C ILE A 13 7.08 -2.05 2.30
N VAL A 14 5.82 -2.12 1.87
CA VAL A 14 4.95 -3.29 2.11
C VAL A 14 5.53 -4.56 1.49
N GLU A 15 6.01 -4.50 0.24
CA GLU A 15 6.63 -5.62 -0.45
C GLU A 15 7.91 -6.11 0.25
N LYS A 16 8.76 -5.20 0.77
CA LYS A 16 9.95 -5.57 1.56
C LYS A 16 9.61 -6.30 2.87
N HIS A 17 8.41 -6.12 3.39
CA HIS A 17 7.91 -6.82 4.56
C HIS A 17 7.16 -8.12 4.20
N GLY A 18 7.18 -8.53 2.93
CA GLY A 18 6.44 -9.72 2.46
C GLY A 18 4.92 -9.51 2.41
N GLY A 19 4.48 -8.25 2.43
CA GLY A 19 3.08 -7.89 2.42
C GLY A 19 2.55 -7.54 1.03
N ARG A 20 1.27 -7.14 1.01
CA ARG A 20 0.57 -6.66 -0.18
C ARG A 20 -0.20 -5.38 0.13
N ILE A 21 -0.30 -4.48 -0.85
CA ILE A 21 -1.13 -3.27 -0.80
C ILE A 21 -2.20 -3.31 -1.90
N ALA A 22 -3.39 -2.82 -1.60
CA ALA A 22 -4.53 -2.73 -2.50
C ALA A 22 -5.16 -1.33 -2.44
N CYS A 23 -5.82 -0.95 -3.52
CA CYS A 23 -6.61 0.28 -3.62
C CYS A 23 -7.99 -0.07 -4.16
N ALA A 24 -9.03 0.31 -3.42
CA ALA A 24 -10.41 0.30 -3.86
C ALA A 24 -10.89 1.74 -3.94
N SER A 25 -11.30 2.18 -5.14
CA SER A 25 -11.79 3.54 -5.36
C SER A 25 -13.22 3.49 -5.89
N ALA A 26 -14.05 4.35 -5.31
CA ALA A 26 -15.40 4.65 -5.74
C ALA A 26 -15.56 6.18 -5.84
N LYS A 27 -16.60 6.65 -6.51
CA LYS A 27 -16.85 8.10 -6.62
C LYS A 27 -16.99 8.71 -5.23
N GLY A 28 -16.13 9.67 -4.90
CA GLY A 28 -16.12 10.36 -3.60
C GLY A 28 -15.48 9.59 -2.44
N SER A 29 -14.94 8.38 -2.67
CA SER A 29 -14.31 7.59 -1.61
C SER A 29 -13.17 6.73 -2.17
N THR A 30 -12.01 6.75 -1.53
CA THR A 30 -10.91 5.85 -1.89
C THR A 30 -10.32 5.25 -0.63
N THR A 31 -10.17 3.93 -0.63
CA THR A 31 -9.61 3.17 0.48
C THR A 31 -8.35 2.46 0.00
N PHE A 32 -7.26 2.69 0.72
CA PHE A 32 -6.02 1.94 0.59
C PHE A 32 -5.92 0.97 1.76
N SER A 33 -5.61 -0.30 1.47
CA SER A 33 -5.48 -1.35 2.48
C SER A 33 -4.18 -2.10 2.24
N PHE A 34 -3.53 -2.54 3.32
CA PHE A 34 -2.34 -3.38 3.23
C PHE A 34 -2.37 -4.47 4.30
N GLU A 35 -1.62 -5.52 4.03
CA GLU A 35 -1.50 -6.71 4.87
C GLU A 35 -0.03 -7.12 4.90
N VAL A 36 0.47 -7.53 6.06
CA VAL A 36 1.85 -8.01 6.28
C VAL A 36 1.82 -9.24 7.20
N PRO A 37 2.75 -10.20 7.04
CA PRO A 37 2.88 -11.31 7.96
C PRO A 37 3.19 -10.84 9.40
N ILE A 38 2.59 -11.50 10.40
CA ILE A 38 2.80 -11.17 11.83
C ILE A 38 4.20 -11.62 12.31
N ALA A 39 4.77 -12.65 11.67
CA ALA A 39 6.13 -13.13 11.89
C ALA A 39 6.73 -13.62 10.57
N LYS A 40 8.05 -13.53 10.44
CA LYS A 40 8.79 -14.18 9.35
C LYS A 40 8.90 -15.68 9.65
N SER A 41 8.71 -16.52 8.63
CA SER A 41 8.99 -17.96 8.71
C SER A 41 10.47 -18.24 8.97
#